data_AF-A0A538D3F2-F1
#
_entry.id   AF-A0A538D3F2-F1
#
_cell.length_a   1.000
_cell.length_b   1.000
_cell.length_c   1.000
_cell.angle_alpha   90.00
_cell.angle_beta   90.00
_cell.angle_gamma   90.00
#
_symmetry.space_group_name_H-M   'P 1'
#
loop_
_entity.id
_entity.type
_entity.pdbx_description
1 polymer ?
#
loop_
_entity_poly.entity_id
_entity_poly.type
_entity_poly.pdbx_seq_one_letter_code
_entity_poly.pdbx_strand_id
1 'polypeptide(L)'
;MARHYLDHASTSPLRAVAFEAMVPWLRHPAGDPSRIHAEGLRARVAVEEARERVAELFGARSREVVFTSGATESIAAACWGASTRGTHQIFAAVEHSAVREAATRAGAVVIVPVDGLGHIDIDALAAAIGPDTALVHVQWANHEVGTVQPVVAVIEACRERGVLVHVDAAQAAGHVPIDFDGLGADLMSVSAHKMGGPPGSGALLVRRGLRLPPLLVGGDQERARRAGLENIPAIVGFGATTAELRETLPGEAALARALTDAVVDAATAIPDVTQLGDAVDRVPHLVCFAIGGVEPQAVLLGLDRAGIAAHSGSACASEALEPSPVLEAMGVDAHRSLRISVGRAHDGARRCRRARRRAPPHHRRTARVARMTFPFRTAPSITYGAQVTVFLIRHAHAGDRGEWSGDDRLRPLSRRGFIHAEHIAQRLGDSPITVVRSSPAIRCLQTVAPLARVRMCTVDSDARLVEGSDADDALALIDELVGAHVALCSHGDVIPELIDILRVRGIPTEGRGCEKGSIWQLDRAGPTITGARYLGRP
;
A
#
# COMPACT_ATOMS: atom_id res chain seq x y z
N MET A 1 5.80 17.24 -4.33
CA MET A 1 4.69 16.57 -5.03
C MET A 1 4.07 15.54 -4.10
N ALA A 2 2.74 15.36 -4.13
CA ALA A 2 2.11 14.22 -3.45
C ALA A 2 2.59 12.93 -4.15
N ARG A 3 3.03 11.94 -3.36
CA ARG A 3 3.53 10.67 -3.90
C ARG A 3 2.38 9.68 -4.02
N HIS A 4 2.26 9.03 -5.16
CA HIS A 4 1.28 7.99 -5.46
C HIS A 4 1.98 6.64 -5.53
N TYR A 5 1.58 5.71 -4.67
CA TYR A 5 2.12 4.36 -4.66
C TYR A 5 1.24 3.45 -5.53
N LEU A 6 1.77 3.00 -6.67
CA LEU A 6 1.08 2.15 -7.66
C LEU A 6 1.82 0.81 -7.87
N ASP A 7 2.40 0.27 -6.79
CA ASP A 7 3.05 -1.05 -6.76
C ASP A 7 2.47 -1.97 -5.67
N HIS A 8 1.15 -1.93 -5.51
CA HIS A 8 0.42 -2.73 -4.52
C HIS A 8 0.52 -4.26 -4.72
N ALA A 9 0.84 -4.72 -5.93
CA ALA A 9 1.08 -6.13 -6.25
C ALA A 9 2.39 -6.67 -5.64
N SER A 10 3.38 -5.80 -5.39
CA SER A 10 4.60 -6.15 -4.64
C SER A 10 4.31 -6.20 -3.15
N THR A 11 3.74 -5.14 -2.60
CA THR A 11 3.29 -5.07 -1.20
C THR A 11 2.30 -3.94 -1.02
N SER A 12 1.44 -4.00 -0.01
CA SER A 12 0.50 -2.92 0.30
C SER A 12 0.82 -2.25 1.64
N PRO A 13 0.56 -0.93 1.78
CA PRO A 13 0.64 -0.25 3.06
C PRO A 13 -0.21 -0.93 4.13
N LEU A 14 0.32 -0.98 5.35
CA LEU A 14 -0.36 -1.59 6.50
C LEU A 14 -1.66 -0.84 6.80
N ARG A 15 -2.76 -1.59 6.92
CA ARG A 15 -4.06 -1.06 7.34
C ARG A 15 -4.01 -0.57 8.78
N ALA A 16 -4.74 0.51 9.09
CA ALA A 16 -4.80 1.06 10.43
C ALA A 16 -5.29 0.02 11.46
N VAL A 17 -6.32 -0.76 11.12
CA VAL A 17 -6.84 -1.85 11.97
C VAL A 17 -5.78 -2.91 12.29
N ALA A 18 -4.89 -3.19 11.33
CA ALA A 18 -3.80 -4.15 11.52
C ALA A 18 -2.74 -3.58 12.45
N PHE A 19 -2.32 -2.33 12.21
CA PHE A 19 -1.39 -1.61 13.07
C PHE A 19 -1.89 -1.54 14.51
N GLU A 20 -3.13 -1.12 14.72
CA GLU A 20 -3.76 -1.01 16.04
C GLU A 20 -3.85 -2.35 16.75
N ALA A 21 -4.17 -3.43 16.03
CA ALA A 21 -4.20 -4.78 16.58
C ALA A 21 -2.81 -5.30 16.99
N MET A 22 -1.76 -4.92 16.26
CA MET A 22 -0.39 -5.35 16.51
C MET A 22 0.24 -4.66 17.74
N VAL A 23 -0.04 -3.37 17.94
CA VAL A 23 0.66 -2.52 18.93
C VAL A 23 0.65 -3.11 20.36
N PRO A 24 -0.47 -3.64 20.91
CA PRO A 24 -0.47 -4.23 22.24
C PRO A 24 0.52 -5.39 22.41
N TRP A 25 0.68 -6.21 21.36
CA TRP A 25 1.56 -7.38 21.36
C TRP A 25 3.03 -7.04 21.11
N LEU A 26 3.30 -5.86 20.54
CA LEU A 26 4.66 -5.32 20.43
C LEU A 26 5.12 -4.65 21.73
N ARG A 27 4.22 -3.95 22.43
CA ARG A 27 4.54 -3.25 23.70
C ARG A 27 4.68 -4.22 24.88
N HIS A 28 3.84 -5.24 24.90
CA HIS A 28 3.79 -6.24 25.95
C HIS A 28 3.81 -7.63 25.28
N PRO A 29 4.98 -8.05 24.74
CA PRO A 29 5.12 -9.34 24.07
C PRO A 29 4.62 -10.43 25.01
N ALA A 30 3.64 -11.18 24.54
CA ALA A 30 2.93 -12.15 25.35
C ALA A 30 3.70 -13.46 25.48
N GLY A 31 3.19 -14.30 26.38
CA GLY A 31 3.72 -15.63 26.62
C GLY A 31 3.51 -16.58 25.45
N ASP A 32 4.25 -17.69 25.51
CA ASP A 32 4.16 -18.81 24.59
C ASP A 32 2.73 -19.41 24.61
N PRO A 33 1.99 -19.46 23.47
CA PRO A 33 0.63 -19.99 23.38
C PRO A 33 0.47 -21.44 23.85
N SER A 34 1.57 -22.20 23.92
CA SER A 34 1.57 -23.59 24.41
C SER A 34 1.51 -23.68 25.95
N ARG A 35 1.69 -22.56 26.67
CA ARG A 35 1.73 -22.55 28.14
C ARG A 35 0.37 -22.30 28.76
N ILE A 36 0.17 -22.91 29.93
CA ILE A 36 -1.10 -22.88 30.67
C ILE A 36 -1.24 -21.69 31.64
N HIS A 37 -0.20 -20.87 31.80
CA HIS A 37 -0.28 -19.64 32.60
C HIS A 37 -1.07 -18.55 31.85
N ALA A 38 -1.51 -17.52 32.57
CA ALA A 38 -2.45 -16.52 32.06
C ALA A 38 -1.98 -15.84 30.76
N GLU A 39 -0.70 -15.53 30.64
CA GLU A 39 -0.12 -14.90 29.45
C GLU A 39 -0.11 -15.83 28.23
N GLY A 40 0.16 -17.12 28.44
CA GLY A 40 0.11 -18.14 27.37
C GLY A 40 -1.31 -18.41 26.92
N LEU A 41 -2.27 -18.49 27.87
CA LEU A 41 -3.69 -18.61 27.55
C LEU A 41 -4.21 -17.39 26.78
N ARG A 42 -3.81 -16.17 27.17
CA ARG A 42 -4.15 -14.93 26.46
C ARG A 42 -3.60 -14.94 25.03
N ALA A 43 -2.36 -15.36 24.85
CA ALA A 43 -1.73 -15.50 23.54
C ALA A 43 -2.46 -16.52 22.65
N ARG A 44 -2.82 -17.67 23.21
CA ARG A 44 -3.58 -18.71 22.51
C ARG A 44 -4.94 -18.22 22.05
N VAL A 45 -5.68 -17.49 22.89
CA VAL A 45 -6.97 -16.89 22.50
C VAL A 45 -6.78 -15.95 21.31
N ALA A 46 -5.78 -15.07 21.34
CA ALA A 46 -5.55 -14.12 20.26
C ALA A 46 -5.19 -14.79 18.92
N VAL A 47 -4.40 -15.87 18.96
CA VAL A 47 -4.07 -16.67 17.77
C VAL A 47 -5.33 -17.34 17.21
N GLU A 48 -6.17 -17.97 18.05
CA GLU A 48 -7.39 -18.62 17.57
C GLU A 48 -8.44 -17.63 17.07
N GLU A 49 -8.61 -16.46 17.70
CA GLU A 49 -9.49 -15.39 17.20
C GLU A 49 -9.02 -14.87 15.83
N ALA A 50 -7.72 -14.70 15.63
CA ALA A 50 -7.16 -14.33 14.34
C ALA A 50 -7.39 -15.43 13.29
N ARG A 51 -7.23 -16.70 13.70
CA ARG A 51 -7.47 -17.87 12.84
C ARG A 51 -8.91 -17.94 12.37
N GLU A 52 -9.87 -17.67 13.25
CA GLU A 52 -11.30 -17.59 12.92
C GLU A 52 -11.58 -16.48 11.90
N ARG A 53 -11.04 -15.27 12.09
CA ARG A 53 -11.22 -14.15 11.14
C ARG A 53 -10.66 -14.46 9.74
N VAL A 54 -9.48 -15.08 9.68
CA VAL A 54 -8.88 -15.52 8.42
C VAL A 54 -9.76 -16.58 7.76
N ALA A 55 -10.22 -17.57 8.52
CA ALA A 55 -11.10 -18.62 8.01
C ALA A 55 -12.42 -18.05 7.46
N GLU A 56 -13.04 -17.10 8.17
CA GLU A 56 -14.30 -16.46 7.77
C GLU A 56 -14.19 -15.68 6.45
N LEU A 57 -13.07 -14.98 6.19
CA LEU A 57 -12.89 -14.26 4.93
C LEU A 57 -12.87 -15.21 3.74
N PHE A 58 -12.29 -16.40 3.91
CA PHE A 58 -12.09 -17.38 2.83
C PHE A 58 -13.13 -18.50 2.82
N GLY A 59 -14.21 -18.42 3.60
CA GLY A 59 -15.23 -19.48 3.66
C GLY A 59 -14.71 -20.82 4.22
N ALA A 60 -13.59 -20.81 4.94
CA ALA A 60 -12.96 -22.00 5.49
C ALA A 60 -13.32 -22.22 6.97
N ARG A 61 -12.92 -23.37 7.52
CA ARG A 61 -12.98 -23.62 8.97
C ARG A 61 -11.67 -23.19 9.61
N SER A 62 -11.71 -22.73 10.86
CA SER A 62 -10.50 -22.34 11.61
C SER A 62 -9.43 -23.44 11.62
N ARG A 63 -9.82 -24.72 11.73
CA ARG A 63 -8.90 -25.87 11.72
C ARG A 63 -8.20 -26.13 10.38
N GLU A 64 -8.68 -25.53 9.30
CA GLU A 64 -8.08 -25.64 7.96
C GLU A 64 -6.99 -24.59 7.75
N VAL A 65 -6.95 -23.53 8.57
CA VAL A 65 -5.93 -22.47 8.49
C VAL A 65 -4.68 -22.88 9.27
N VAL A 66 -3.53 -22.90 8.58
CA VAL A 66 -2.19 -23.02 9.17
C VAL A 66 -1.44 -21.72 8.94
N PHE A 67 -1.02 -21.03 10.00
CA PHE A 67 -0.23 -19.81 9.87
C PHE A 67 1.20 -20.13 9.45
N THR A 68 1.72 -19.30 8.55
CA THR A 68 3.08 -19.35 8.00
C THR A 68 3.68 -17.95 7.99
N SER A 69 4.95 -17.79 7.61
CA SER A 69 5.56 -16.47 7.44
C SER A 69 5.09 -15.71 6.20
N GLY A 70 4.36 -16.35 5.27
CA GLY A 70 3.90 -15.75 4.02
C GLY A 70 3.49 -16.78 2.97
N ALA A 71 3.12 -16.32 1.77
CA ALA A 71 2.77 -17.21 0.66
C ALA A 71 3.95 -18.12 0.27
N THR A 72 5.20 -17.63 0.25
CA THR A 72 6.37 -18.44 -0.10
C THR A 72 6.55 -19.66 0.82
N GLU A 73 6.44 -19.51 2.14
CA GLU A 73 6.48 -20.64 3.08
C GLU A 73 5.27 -21.57 2.89
N SER A 74 4.09 -21.00 2.64
CA SER A 74 2.85 -21.77 2.41
C SER A 74 2.95 -22.66 1.17
N ILE A 75 3.49 -22.11 0.08
CA ILE A 75 3.75 -22.82 -1.18
C ILE A 75 4.79 -23.91 -0.96
N ALA A 76 5.92 -23.58 -0.31
CA ALA A 76 6.94 -24.57 0.00
C ALA A 76 6.41 -25.72 0.86
N ALA A 77 5.54 -25.41 1.83
CA ALA A 77 4.88 -26.42 2.66
C ALA A 77 3.88 -27.28 1.86
N ALA A 78 3.17 -26.71 0.89
CA ALA A 78 2.31 -27.46 -0.02
C ALA A 78 3.13 -28.40 -0.93
N CYS A 79 4.17 -27.90 -1.60
CA CYS A 79 5.07 -28.68 -2.45
C CYS A 79 5.74 -29.82 -1.67
N TRP A 80 6.27 -29.53 -0.48
CA TRP A 80 6.92 -30.52 0.38
C TRP A 80 5.92 -31.55 0.91
N GLY A 81 4.78 -31.10 1.42
CA GLY A 81 3.79 -31.99 2.01
C GLY A 81 3.20 -32.97 0.99
N ALA A 82 2.96 -32.49 -0.24
CA ALA A 82 2.36 -33.31 -1.29
C ALA A 82 3.38 -34.23 -1.97
N SER A 83 4.69 -33.95 -1.94
CA SER A 83 5.71 -34.75 -2.64
C SER A 83 5.74 -36.23 -2.24
N THR A 84 5.25 -36.57 -1.05
CA THR A 84 5.14 -37.96 -0.59
C THR A 84 4.00 -38.76 -1.25
N ARG A 85 3.17 -38.11 -2.08
CA ARG A 85 1.97 -38.70 -2.70
C ARG A 85 2.16 -39.11 -4.15
N GLY A 86 3.28 -38.76 -4.77
CA GLY A 86 3.55 -39.03 -6.18
C GLY A 86 5.01 -38.71 -6.53
N THR A 87 5.37 -38.88 -7.79
CA THR A 87 6.76 -38.70 -8.27
C THR A 87 7.02 -37.32 -8.88
N HIS A 88 5.96 -36.62 -9.29
CA HIS A 88 6.07 -35.31 -9.92
C HIS A 88 4.93 -34.37 -9.55
N GLN A 89 5.17 -33.07 -9.76
CA GLN A 89 4.19 -31.99 -9.60
C GLN A 89 3.96 -31.30 -10.94
N ILE A 90 2.80 -30.70 -11.13
CA ILE A 90 2.43 -30.00 -12.36
C ILE A 90 2.13 -28.55 -12.04
N PHE A 91 2.60 -27.61 -12.86
CA PHE A 91 2.26 -26.20 -12.68
C PHE A 91 2.16 -25.44 -14.01
N ALA A 92 1.39 -24.35 -14.03
CA ALA A 92 1.30 -23.46 -15.18
C ALA A 92 2.63 -22.72 -15.42
N ALA A 93 3.04 -22.53 -16.67
CA ALA A 93 4.29 -21.85 -17.03
C ALA A 93 4.45 -20.45 -16.42
N VAL A 94 3.34 -19.81 -16.07
CA VAL A 94 3.25 -18.45 -15.51
C VAL A 94 3.29 -18.39 -13.98
N GLU A 95 3.48 -19.51 -13.28
CA GLU A 95 3.53 -19.55 -11.81
C GLU A 95 4.65 -18.68 -11.21
N HIS A 96 4.43 -18.21 -9.99
CA HIS A 96 5.43 -17.46 -9.23
C HIS A 96 6.69 -18.30 -8.99
N SER A 97 7.86 -17.66 -8.90
CA SER A 97 9.14 -18.34 -8.62
C SER A 97 9.08 -19.26 -7.40
N ALA A 98 8.35 -18.85 -6.36
CA ALA A 98 8.11 -19.68 -5.17
C ALA A 98 7.52 -21.07 -5.49
N VAL A 99 6.57 -21.18 -6.43
CA VAL A 99 6.01 -22.49 -6.84
C VAL A 99 7.05 -23.24 -7.67
N ARG A 100 7.61 -22.58 -8.70
CA ARG A 100 8.56 -23.22 -9.62
C ARG A 100 9.76 -23.80 -8.88
N GLU A 101 10.41 -22.99 -8.06
CA GLU A 101 11.60 -23.40 -7.30
C GLU A 101 11.27 -24.43 -6.22
N ALA A 102 10.15 -24.27 -5.49
CA ALA A 102 9.78 -25.22 -4.44
C ALA A 102 9.37 -26.59 -5.02
N ALA A 103 8.60 -26.62 -6.11
CA ALA A 103 8.19 -27.85 -6.78
C ALA A 103 9.41 -28.57 -7.39
N THR A 104 10.30 -27.85 -8.08
CA THR A 104 11.55 -28.43 -8.62
C THR A 104 12.45 -28.96 -7.52
N ARG A 105 12.52 -28.29 -6.37
CA ARG A 105 13.26 -28.80 -5.22
C ARG A 105 12.60 -30.03 -4.59
N ALA A 106 11.28 -30.15 -4.68
CA ALA A 106 10.53 -31.26 -4.11
C ALA A 106 10.53 -32.52 -4.98
N GLY A 107 10.81 -32.42 -6.28
CA GLY A 107 10.89 -33.56 -7.19
C GLY A 107 10.82 -33.20 -8.68
N ALA A 108 10.42 -34.17 -9.50
CA ALA A 108 10.21 -33.93 -10.92
C ALA A 108 9.02 -32.98 -11.14
N VAL A 109 9.08 -32.17 -12.20
CA VAL A 109 8.03 -31.20 -12.52
C VAL A 109 7.61 -31.30 -13.98
N VAL A 110 6.33 -31.07 -14.24
CA VAL A 110 5.77 -30.89 -15.58
C VAL A 110 5.20 -29.47 -15.68
N ILE A 111 5.61 -28.75 -16.71
CA ILE A 111 5.18 -27.37 -16.93
C ILE A 111 4.11 -27.37 -18.01
N VAL A 112 2.93 -26.84 -17.68
CA VAL A 112 1.80 -26.71 -18.62
C VAL A 112 1.88 -25.35 -19.30
N PRO A 113 1.77 -25.28 -20.64
CA PRO A 113 1.81 -24.02 -21.37
C PRO A 113 0.62 -23.12 -21.05
N VAL A 114 0.74 -21.86 -21.46
CA VAL A 114 -0.35 -20.87 -21.42
C VAL A 114 -0.62 -20.30 -22.80
N ASP A 115 -1.79 -19.67 -22.96
CA ASP A 115 -2.08 -18.84 -24.12
C ASP A 115 -1.39 -17.45 -24.05
N GLY A 116 -1.56 -16.64 -25.10
CA GLY A 116 -1.01 -15.28 -25.16
C GLY A 116 -1.63 -14.28 -24.17
N LEU A 117 -2.71 -14.65 -23.49
CA LEU A 117 -3.33 -13.87 -22.41
C LEU A 117 -2.87 -14.36 -21.02
N GLY A 118 -2.15 -15.48 -20.96
CA GLY A 118 -1.60 -16.08 -19.75
C GLY A 118 -2.52 -17.10 -19.09
N HIS A 119 -3.57 -17.60 -19.75
CA HIS A 119 -4.40 -18.69 -19.20
C HIS A 119 -3.73 -20.05 -19.41
N ILE A 120 -3.79 -20.91 -18.39
CA ILE A 120 -3.36 -22.31 -18.49
C ILE A 120 -4.15 -23.06 -19.57
N ASP A 121 -3.44 -23.85 -20.37
CA ASP A 121 -4.04 -24.81 -21.30
C ASP A 121 -4.60 -26.01 -20.52
N ILE A 122 -5.93 -26.09 -20.45
CA ILE A 122 -6.66 -27.15 -19.73
C ILE A 122 -6.50 -28.52 -20.39
N ASP A 123 -6.41 -28.58 -21.71
CA ASP A 123 -6.24 -29.85 -22.44
C ASP A 123 -4.83 -30.39 -22.21
N ALA A 124 -3.82 -29.52 -22.27
CA ALA A 124 -2.45 -29.87 -21.95
C ALA A 124 -2.30 -30.28 -20.48
N LEU A 125 -2.99 -29.61 -19.55
CA LEU A 125 -3.05 -30.02 -18.15
C LEU A 125 -3.65 -31.43 -18.01
N ALA A 126 -4.81 -31.68 -18.62
CA ALA A 126 -5.49 -32.96 -18.53
C ALA A 126 -4.63 -34.12 -19.08
N ALA A 127 -3.86 -33.86 -20.14
CA ALA A 127 -2.91 -34.81 -20.71
C ALA A 127 -1.65 -35.02 -19.86
N ALA A 128 -1.24 -33.99 -19.09
CA ALA A 128 -0.08 -34.07 -18.20
C ALA A 128 -0.36 -34.83 -16.90
N ILE A 129 -1.63 -34.91 -16.47
CA ILE A 129 -2.00 -35.63 -15.24
C ILE A 129 -1.84 -37.13 -15.45
N GLY A 130 -0.98 -37.75 -14.64
CA GLY A 130 -0.73 -39.18 -14.61
C GLY A 130 -1.03 -39.81 -13.24
N PRO A 131 -0.90 -41.15 -13.11
CA PRO A 131 -1.16 -41.86 -11.87
C PRO A 131 -0.21 -41.48 -10.72
N ASP A 132 0.99 -40.99 -11.05
CA ASP A 132 2.00 -40.57 -10.08
C ASP A 132 2.03 -39.04 -9.85
N THR A 133 1.02 -38.30 -10.32
CA THR A 133 0.95 -36.85 -10.09
C THR A 133 0.61 -36.57 -8.63
N ALA A 134 1.53 -35.90 -7.93
CA ALA A 134 1.39 -35.58 -6.51
C ALA A 134 0.48 -34.37 -6.25
N LEU A 135 0.65 -33.31 -7.05
CA LEU A 135 0.01 -32.02 -6.85
C LEU A 135 -0.01 -31.24 -8.17
N VAL A 136 -1.14 -30.58 -8.46
CA VAL A 136 -1.26 -29.57 -9.51
C VAL A 136 -1.34 -28.19 -8.87
N HIS A 137 -0.53 -27.26 -9.37
CA HIS A 137 -0.52 -25.86 -8.94
C HIS A 137 -1.14 -24.96 -9.99
N VAL A 138 -1.98 -24.04 -9.54
CA VAL A 138 -2.49 -22.93 -10.35
C VAL A 138 -2.62 -21.68 -9.47
N GLN A 139 -1.99 -20.58 -9.84
CA GLN A 139 -2.26 -19.30 -9.20
C GLN A 139 -3.69 -18.87 -9.51
N TRP A 140 -4.37 -18.24 -8.55
CA TRP A 140 -5.71 -17.70 -8.80
C TRP A 140 -5.67 -16.61 -9.88
N ALA A 141 -4.66 -15.74 -9.80
CA ALA A 141 -4.43 -14.69 -10.76
C ALA A 141 -2.94 -14.40 -10.91
N ASN A 142 -2.54 -14.03 -12.12
CA ASN A 142 -1.16 -13.77 -12.43
C ASN A 142 -0.63 -12.51 -11.72
N HIS A 143 0.56 -12.62 -11.14
CA HIS A 143 1.21 -11.56 -10.37
C HIS A 143 1.87 -10.46 -11.20
N GLU A 144 1.98 -10.64 -12.51
CA GLU A 144 2.53 -9.66 -13.45
C GLU A 144 1.45 -9.02 -14.31
N VAL A 145 0.58 -9.82 -14.93
CA VAL A 145 -0.43 -9.35 -15.91
C VAL A 145 -1.87 -9.33 -15.36
N GLY A 146 -2.11 -9.92 -14.19
CA GLY A 146 -3.40 -9.87 -13.51
C GLY A 146 -4.46 -10.84 -14.05
N THR A 147 -4.21 -11.55 -15.15
CA THR A 147 -5.09 -12.58 -15.72
C THR A 147 -5.53 -13.59 -14.65
N VAL A 148 -6.84 -13.79 -14.52
CA VAL A 148 -7.45 -14.76 -13.61
C VAL A 148 -7.46 -16.12 -14.28
N GLN A 149 -6.95 -17.15 -13.58
CA GLN A 149 -6.90 -18.50 -14.13
C GLN A 149 -8.28 -19.19 -14.06
N PRO A 150 -8.57 -20.15 -14.97
CA PRO A 150 -9.77 -21.00 -14.90
C PRO A 150 -9.65 -22.05 -13.77
N VAL A 151 -9.53 -21.61 -12.52
CA VAL A 151 -9.25 -22.48 -11.35
C VAL A 151 -10.29 -23.60 -11.19
N VAL A 152 -11.57 -23.32 -11.45
CA VAL A 152 -12.64 -24.33 -11.37
C VAL A 152 -12.39 -25.47 -12.38
N ALA A 153 -12.06 -25.15 -13.62
CA ALA A 153 -11.77 -26.14 -14.65
C ALA A 153 -10.53 -26.99 -14.31
N VAL A 154 -9.49 -26.37 -13.73
CA VAL A 154 -8.31 -27.08 -13.21
C VAL A 154 -8.72 -28.08 -12.12
N ILE A 155 -9.54 -27.65 -11.16
CA ILE A 155 -10.02 -28.52 -10.07
C ILE A 155 -10.86 -29.68 -10.60
N GLU A 156 -11.74 -29.44 -11.57
CA GLU A 156 -12.55 -30.48 -12.20
C GLU A 156 -11.66 -31.52 -12.91
N ALA A 157 -10.69 -31.07 -13.72
CA ALA A 157 -9.75 -31.96 -14.41
C ALA A 157 -8.94 -32.85 -13.45
N CYS A 158 -8.52 -32.30 -12.30
CA CYS A 158 -7.80 -33.04 -11.27
C CYS A 158 -8.69 -33.98 -10.45
N ARG A 159 -9.91 -33.54 -10.11
CA ARG A 159 -10.85 -34.31 -9.26
C ARG A 159 -11.24 -35.62 -9.91
N GLU A 160 -11.49 -35.63 -11.22
CA GLU A 160 -11.77 -36.85 -11.99
C GLU A 160 -10.69 -37.93 -11.85
N ARG A 161 -9.44 -37.51 -11.54
CA ARG A 161 -8.25 -38.36 -11.48
C ARG A 161 -7.72 -38.52 -10.04
N GLY A 162 -8.40 -37.96 -9.05
CA GLY A 162 -8.02 -38.04 -7.64
C GLY A 162 -6.73 -37.30 -7.28
N VAL A 163 -6.33 -36.30 -8.07
CA VAL A 163 -5.10 -35.52 -7.88
C VAL A 163 -5.38 -34.26 -7.07
N LEU A 164 -4.46 -33.93 -6.15
CA LEU A 164 -4.58 -32.74 -5.32
C LEU A 164 -4.38 -31.45 -6.11
N VAL A 165 -5.08 -30.39 -5.72
CA VAL A 165 -4.91 -29.05 -6.27
C VAL A 165 -4.47 -28.05 -5.21
N HIS A 166 -3.38 -27.34 -5.49
CA HIS A 166 -2.95 -26.15 -4.76
C HIS A 166 -3.25 -24.90 -5.57
N VAL A 167 -3.84 -23.91 -4.88
CA VAL A 167 -4.12 -22.59 -5.44
C VAL A 167 -3.22 -21.54 -4.80
N ASP A 168 -2.37 -20.88 -5.57
CA ASP A 168 -1.67 -19.67 -5.10
C ASP A 168 -2.61 -18.46 -5.22
N ALA A 169 -3.24 -18.08 -4.11
CA ALA A 169 -4.15 -16.95 -4.06
C ALA A 169 -3.47 -15.66 -3.60
N ALA A 170 -2.13 -15.58 -3.54
CA ALA A 170 -1.42 -14.45 -2.96
C ALA A 170 -1.79 -13.09 -3.60
N GLN A 171 -2.06 -13.05 -4.91
CA GLN A 171 -2.48 -11.82 -5.59
C GLN A 171 -3.99 -11.59 -5.62
N ALA A 172 -4.79 -12.63 -5.44
CA ALA A 172 -6.25 -12.51 -5.51
C ALA A 172 -6.87 -12.26 -4.13
N ALA A 173 -6.30 -12.86 -3.09
CA ALA A 173 -6.78 -12.77 -1.72
C ALA A 173 -6.80 -11.33 -1.23
N GLY A 174 -7.97 -10.87 -0.76
CA GLY A 174 -8.20 -9.50 -0.33
C GLY A 174 -8.44 -8.50 -1.47
N HIS A 175 -8.51 -8.96 -2.72
CA HIS A 175 -8.87 -8.14 -3.90
C HIS A 175 -10.10 -8.66 -4.64
N VAL A 176 -10.38 -9.97 -4.56
CA VAL A 176 -11.60 -10.60 -5.05
C VAL A 176 -12.20 -11.52 -3.99
N PRO A 177 -13.53 -11.77 -4.00
CA PRO A 177 -14.14 -12.78 -3.15
C PRO A 177 -13.59 -14.17 -3.48
N ILE A 178 -13.21 -14.93 -2.45
CA ILE A 178 -12.72 -16.31 -2.58
C ILE A 178 -13.43 -17.15 -1.51
N ASP A 179 -14.11 -18.20 -1.95
CA ASP A 179 -14.70 -19.22 -1.08
C ASP A 179 -13.93 -20.53 -1.25
N PHE A 180 -13.05 -20.84 -0.30
CA PHE A 180 -12.19 -22.01 -0.32
C PHE A 180 -12.98 -23.33 -0.22
N ASP A 181 -14.03 -23.36 0.60
CA ASP A 181 -14.84 -24.58 0.74
C ASP A 181 -15.61 -24.85 -0.55
N GLY A 182 -16.31 -23.82 -1.06
CA GLY A 182 -17.07 -23.89 -2.31
C GLY A 182 -16.22 -24.14 -3.57
N LEU A 183 -14.98 -23.63 -3.60
CA LEU A 183 -14.05 -23.81 -4.72
C LEU A 183 -13.66 -25.28 -4.94
N GLY A 184 -13.55 -26.06 -3.86
CA GLY A 184 -13.17 -27.46 -3.96
C GLY A 184 -11.67 -27.76 -4.06
N ALA A 185 -10.79 -26.77 -3.90
CA ALA A 185 -9.33 -26.94 -3.88
C ALA A 185 -8.84 -27.65 -2.60
N ASP A 186 -7.72 -28.36 -2.66
CA ASP A 186 -7.18 -29.07 -1.50
C ASP A 186 -6.30 -28.18 -0.62
N LEU A 187 -5.57 -27.27 -1.25
CA LEU A 187 -4.63 -26.37 -0.63
C LEU A 187 -4.79 -24.97 -1.21
N MET A 188 -4.66 -23.93 -0.38
CA MET A 188 -4.62 -22.55 -0.86
C MET A 188 -3.62 -21.72 -0.06
N SER A 189 -2.73 -21.00 -0.75
CA SER A 189 -1.74 -20.12 -0.11
C SER A 189 -2.18 -18.66 -0.18
N VAL A 190 -2.06 -17.94 0.93
CA VAL A 190 -2.38 -16.50 1.04
C VAL A 190 -1.28 -15.73 1.77
N SER A 191 -1.14 -14.45 1.45
CA SER A 191 -0.12 -13.55 2.03
C SER A 191 -0.75 -12.29 2.62
N ALA A 192 -0.49 -11.97 3.88
CA ALA A 192 -1.13 -10.84 4.55
C ALA A 192 -0.73 -9.48 3.95
N HIS A 193 0.55 -9.28 3.63
CA HIS A 193 1.04 -7.96 3.15
C HIS A 193 0.50 -7.55 1.78
N LYS A 194 0.03 -8.49 0.95
CA LYS A 194 -0.58 -8.18 -0.36
C LYS A 194 -2.00 -7.63 -0.26
N MET A 195 -2.64 -7.78 0.90
CA MET A 195 -3.98 -7.23 1.20
C MET A 195 -3.96 -6.12 2.27
N GLY A 196 -2.76 -5.60 2.59
CA GLY A 196 -2.55 -4.54 3.57
C GLY A 196 -2.42 -5.00 5.02
N GLY A 197 -2.17 -6.30 5.24
CA GLY A 197 -1.75 -6.84 6.53
C GLY A 197 -0.24 -6.72 6.76
N PRO A 198 0.28 -7.23 7.88
CA PRO A 198 1.71 -7.16 8.17
C PRO A 198 2.54 -8.11 7.29
N PRO A 199 3.78 -7.74 6.92
CA PRO A 199 4.74 -8.72 6.41
C PRO A 199 5.11 -9.74 7.49
N GLY A 200 5.63 -10.89 7.07
CA GLY A 200 5.99 -11.98 7.99
C GLY A 200 4.79 -12.75 8.54
N SER A 201 3.64 -12.68 7.87
CA SER A 201 2.48 -13.53 8.10
C SER A 201 1.78 -13.91 6.80
N GLY A 202 1.41 -15.18 6.70
CA GLY A 202 0.56 -15.75 5.66
C GLY A 202 -0.19 -16.95 6.22
N ALA A 203 -0.91 -17.64 5.35
CA ALA A 203 -1.54 -18.90 5.72
C ALA A 203 -1.57 -19.89 4.57
N LEU A 204 -1.43 -21.16 4.92
CA LEU A 204 -1.80 -22.29 4.08
C LEU A 204 -3.14 -22.83 4.56
N LEU A 205 -4.18 -22.65 3.76
CA LEU A 205 -5.46 -23.34 3.97
C LEU A 205 -5.33 -24.76 3.45
N VAL A 206 -5.78 -25.72 4.25
CA VAL A 206 -5.70 -27.14 3.93
C VAL A 206 -7.03 -27.80 4.20
N ARG A 207 -7.60 -28.38 3.16
CA ARG A 207 -8.91 -29.04 3.18
C ARG A 207 -8.99 -30.06 4.31
N ARG A 208 -10.13 -30.05 5.00
CA ARG A 208 -10.42 -30.98 6.10
C ARG A 208 -10.20 -32.42 5.65
N GLY A 209 -9.45 -33.17 6.46
CA GLY A 209 -9.15 -34.58 6.23
C GLY A 209 -7.82 -34.81 5.51
N LEU A 210 -7.26 -33.78 4.85
CA LEU A 210 -5.93 -33.86 4.25
C LEU A 210 -4.85 -33.70 5.33
N ARG A 211 -3.93 -34.66 5.39
CA ARG A 211 -2.75 -34.62 6.25
C ARG A 211 -1.51 -34.55 5.38
N LEU A 212 -0.67 -33.57 5.66
CA LEU A 212 0.60 -33.35 4.96
C LEU A 212 1.74 -33.38 5.98
N PRO A 213 2.89 -34.01 5.67
CA PRO A 213 4.12 -33.83 6.43
C PRO A 213 4.49 -32.34 6.53
N PRO A 214 4.84 -31.82 7.72
CA PRO A 214 5.22 -30.43 7.88
C PRO A 214 6.59 -30.17 7.23
N LEU A 215 6.74 -29.00 6.60
CA LEU A 215 8.03 -28.52 6.09
C LEU A 215 8.97 -28.14 7.25
N LEU A 216 8.44 -27.41 8.23
CA LEU A 216 9.16 -27.02 9.43
C LEU A 216 8.82 -27.99 10.56
N VAL A 217 9.80 -28.80 10.94
CA VAL A 217 9.70 -29.80 12.00
C VAL A 217 10.19 -29.25 13.35
N GLY A 218 9.58 -29.69 14.45
CA GLY A 218 9.89 -29.19 15.79
C GLY A 218 8.72 -29.44 16.76
N GLY A 219 8.37 -28.43 17.56
CA GLY A 219 7.27 -28.52 18.52
C GLY A 219 5.88 -28.60 17.88
N ASP A 220 4.86 -28.72 18.74
CA ASP A 220 3.46 -28.95 18.34
C ASP A 220 2.70 -27.66 17.91
N GLN A 221 3.41 -26.57 17.60
CA GLN A 221 2.80 -25.33 17.12
C GLN A 221 1.97 -25.59 15.84
N GLU A 222 0.94 -24.77 15.65
CA GLU A 222 -0.01 -24.93 14.54
C GLU A 222 -0.57 -26.38 14.45
N ARG A 223 -0.74 -27.04 15.60
CA ARG A 223 -1.22 -28.44 15.73
C ARG A 223 -0.25 -29.45 15.10
N ALA A 224 1.05 -29.25 15.32
CA ALA A 224 2.16 -30.00 14.73
C ALA A 224 2.23 -29.94 13.19
N ARG A 225 1.64 -28.90 12.59
CA ARG A 225 1.63 -28.70 11.13
C ARG A 225 2.68 -27.70 10.64
N ARG A 226 3.19 -26.87 11.55
CA ARG A 226 4.25 -25.89 11.30
C ARG A 226 4.91 -25.52 12.63
N ALA A 227 6.14 -25.98 12.84
CA ALA A 227 6.86 -25.72 14.09
C ALA A 227 7.35 -24.27 14.21
N GLY A 228 7.67 -23.87 15.44
CA GLY A 228 8.25 -22.57 15.78
C GLY A 228 7.23 -21.61 16.39
N LEU A 229 7.69 -20.81 17.36
CA LEU A 229 6.84 -19.89 18.11
C LEU A 229 6.03 -18.99 17.18
N GLU A 230 4.73 -18.88 17.46
CA GLU A 230 3.79 -18.12 16.65
C GLU A 230 4.16 -16.63 16.66
N ASN A 231 4.18 -16.00 15.48
CA ASN A 231 4.37 -14.57 15.34
C ASN A 231 3.08 -13.83 15.70
N ILE A 232 2.76 -13.77 16.99
CA ILE A 232 1.47 -13.28 17.49
C ILE A 232 1.13 -11.87 16.96
N PRO A 233 2.02 -10.85 17.01
CA PRO A 233 1.72 -9.54 16.44
C PRO A 233 1.28 -9.64 14.98
N ALA A 234 2.01 -10.37 14.14
CA ALA A 234 1.69 -10.45 12.73
C ALA A 234 0.38 -11.26 12.48
N ILE A 235 0.15 -12.32 13.25
CA ILE A 235 -1.09 -13.13 13.19
C ILE A 235 -2.31 -12.27 13.55
N VAL A 236 -2.27 -11.49 14.64
CA VAL A 236 -3.42 -10.65 15.02
C VAL A 236 -3.63 -9.51 14.03
N GLY A 237 -2.57 -8.93 13.47
CA GLY A 237 -2.65 -7.93 12.41
C GLY A 237 -3.25 -8.50 11.12
N PHE A 238 -2.92 -9.74 10.78
CA PHE A 238 -3.53 -10.45 9.66
C PHE A 238 -5.02 -10.70 9.93
N GLY A 239 -5.38 -11.24 11.10
CA GLY A 239 -6.78 -11.44 11.50
C GLY A 239 -7.60 -10.14 11.44
N ALA A 240 -7.08 -9.03 11.96
CA ALA A 240 -7.73 -7.73 11.90
C ALA A 240 -7.91 -7.22 10.45
N THR A 241 -6.91 -7.43 9.59
CA THR A 241 -7.00 -7.12 8.15
C THR A 241 -8.14 -7.90 7.50
N THR A 242 -8.21 -9.21 7.75
CA THR A 242 -9.25 -10.05 7.16
C THR A 242 -10.65 -9.68 7.65
N ALA A 243 -10.79 -9.26 8.91
CA ALA A 243 -12.06 -8.80 9.46
C ALA A 243 -12.57 -7.52 8.77
N GLU A 244 -11.71 -6.52 8.55
CA GLU A 244 -12.08 -5.30 7.81
C GLU A 244 -12.46 -5.63 6.36
N LEU A 245 -11.68 -6.49 5.70
CA LEU A 245 -11.90 -6.88 4.31
C LEU A 245 -13.24 -7.56 4.07
N ARG A 246 -13.78 -8.31 5.04
CA ARG A 246 -15.12 -8.93 4.90
C ARG A 246 -16.21 -7.91 4.59
N GLU A 247 -16.05 -6.68 5.08
CA GLU A 247 -17.02 -5.60 4.88
C GLU A 247 -16.63 -4.70 3.69
N THR A 248 -15.34 -4.45 3.49
CA THR A 248 -14.87 -3.43 2.54
C THR A 248 -14.54 -3.97 1.15
N LEU A 249 -14.26 -5.27 1.01
CA LEU A 249 -13.73 -5.90 -0.19
C LEU A 249 -14.54 -5.58 -1.47
N PRO A 250 -15.88 -5.72 -1.52
CA PRO A 250 -16.62 -5.42 -2.75
C PRO A 250 -16.46 -3.97 -3.21
N GLY A 251 -16.44 -3.03 -2.26
CA GLY A 251 -16.27 -1.61 -2.56
C GLY A 251 -14.83 -1.24 -2.91
N GLU A 252 -13.85 -1.88 -2.30
CA GLU A 252 -12.43 -1.72 -2.64
C GLU A 252 -12.13 -2.30 -4.04
N ALA A 253 -12.64 -3.49 -4.35
CA ALA A 253 -12.50 -4.13 -5.66
C ALA A 253 -13.12 -3.28 -6.79
N ALA A 254 -14.34 -2.77 -6.60
CA ALA A 254 -15.00 -1.92 -7.58
C ALA A 254 -14.23 -0.61 -7.84
N LEU A 255 -13.67 -0.01 -6.78
CA LEU A 255 -12.84 1.17 -6.92
C LEU A 255 -11.52 0.87 -7.64
N ALA A 256 -10.87 -0.23 -7.27
CA ALA A 256 -9.62 -0.67 -7.90
C ALA A 256 -9.83 -0.92 -9.41
N ARG A 257 -10.92 -1.61 -9.80
CA ARG A 257 -11.29 -1.82 -11.21
C ARG A 257 -11.48 -0.47 -11.93
N ALA A 258 -12.25 0.45 -11.36
CA ALA A 258 -12.46 1.76 -11.99
C ALA A 258 -11.16 2.57 -12.16
N LEU A 259 -10.22 2.46 -11.21
CA LEU A 259 -8.91 3.10 -11.32
C LEU A 259 -8.04 2.43 -12.38
N THR A 260 -7.99 1.10 -12.42
CA THR A 260 -7.20 0.38 -13.43
C THR A 260 -7.76 0.56 -14.83
N ASP A 261 -9.09 0.61 -15.00
CA ASP A 261 -9.72 0.91 -16.29
C ASP A 261 -9.34 2.32 -16.77
N ALA A 262 -9.35 3.31 -15.87
CA ALA A 262 -8.91 4.66 -16.22
C ALA A 262 -7.41 4.72 -16.59
N VAL A 263 -6.57 3.90 -15.96
CA VAL A 263 -5.15 3.76 -16.32
C VAL A 263 -5.00 3.10 -17.69
N VAL A 264 -5.78 2.04 -17.97
CA VAL A 264 -5.79 1.37 -19.28
C VAL A 264 -6.21 2.32 -20.39
N ASP A 265 -7.31 3.05 -20.22
CA ASP A 265 -7.80 4.02 -21.20
C ASP A 265 -6.76 5.12 -21.49
N ALA A 266 -6.10 5.63 -20.44
CA ALA A 266 -5.08 6.66 -20.60
C ALA A 266 -3.79 6.13 -21.23
N ALA A 267 -3.34 4.95 -20.84
CA ALA A 267 -2.10 4.35 -21.32
C ALA A 267 -2.22 3.90 -22.79
N THR A 268 -3.32 3.25 -23.15
CA THR A 268 -3.56 2.75 -24.52
C THR A 268 -3.89 3.84 -25.53
N ALA A 269 -4.16 5.08 -25.07
CA ALA A 269 -4.21 6.25 -25.93
C ALA A 269 -2.82 6.74 -26.40
N ILE A 270 -1.74 6.25 -25.77
CA ILE A 270 -0.36 6.55 -26.16
C ILE A 270 0.04 5.57 -27.28
N PRO A 271 0.62 6.06 -28.40
CA PRO A 271 1.13 5.18 -29.45
C PRO A 271 2.11 4.13 -28.91
N ASP A 272 2.06 2.92 -29.48
CA ASP A 272 2.91 1.79 -29.13
C ASP A 272 2.79 1.28 -27.68
N VAL A 273 1.71 1.64 -26.96
CA VAL A 273 1.39 1.07 -25.65
C VAL A 273 0.22 0.11 -25.77
N THR A 274 0.44 -1.15 -25.38
CA THR A 274 -0.59 -2.20 -25.44
C THR A 274 -0.75 -2.87 -24.09
N GLN A 275 -1.99 -3.13 -23.66
CA GLN A 275 -2.25 -3.92 -22.46
C GLN A 275 -1.83 -5.39 -22.65
N LEU A 276 -1.18 -5.96 -21.65
CA LEU A 276 -0.82 -7.38 -21.58
C LEU A 276 -1.76 -8.13 -20.63
N GLY A 277 -1.96 -9.42 -20.91
CA GLY A 277 -2.90 -10.28 -20.20
C GLY A 277 -4.36 -10.06 -20.64
N ASP A 278 -5.29 -10.69 -19.93
CA ASP A 278 -6.71 -10.61 -20.26
C ASP A 278 -7.33 -9.23 -19.90
N ALA A 279 -8.00 -8.61 -20.88
CA ALA A 279 -8.61 -7.29 -20.74
C ALA A 279 -9.97 -7.30 -20.01
N VAL A 280 -10.51 -8.47 -19.67
CA VAL A 280 -11.80 -8.66 -18.99
C VAL A 280 -11.58 -9.48 -17.72
N ASP A 281 -11.06 -10.70 -17.86
CA ASP A 281 -10.87 -11.68 -16.80
C ASP A 281 -9.53 -11.46 -16.08
N ARG A 282 -9.42 -10.28 -15.44
CA ARG A 282 -8.27 -9.90 -14.60
C ARG A 282 -8.68 -9.47 -13.20
N VAL A 283 -7.76 -9.54 -12.24
CA VAL A 283 -7.95 -8.93 -10.92
C VAL A 283 -8.21 -7.41 -11.03
N PRO A 284 -8.96 -6.82 -10.09
CA PRO A 284 -9.37 -5.42 -10.20
C PRO A 284 -8.22 -4.42 -10.05
N HIS A 285 -7.13 -4.82 -9.42
CA HIS A 285 -6.13 -3.90 -8.88
C HIS A 285 -4.82 -3.88 -9.65
N LEU A 286 -4.67 -4.66 -10.72
CA LEU A 286 -3.39 -4.85 -11.43
C LEU A 286 -3.62 -4.83 -12.94
N VAL A 287 -2.76 -4.10 -13.64
CA VAL A 287 -2.66 -4.09 -15.11
C VAL A 287 -1.19 -4.06 -15.53
N CYS A 288 -0.90 -4.61 -16.70
CA CYS A 288 0.43 -4.63 -17.29
C CYS A 288 0.37 -4.10 -18.72
N PHE A 289 1.42 -3.42 -19.15
CA PHE A 289 1.53 -2.84 -20.49
C PHE A 289 2.85 -3.21 -21.13
N ALA A 290 2.85 -3.49 -22.43
CA ALA A 290 4.02 -3.41 -23.28
C ALA A 290 4.16 -1.98 -23.80
N ILE A 291 5.38 -1.43 -23.76
CA ILE A 291 5.70 -0.07 -24.20
C ILE A 291 6.74 -0.14 -25.31
N GLY A 292 6.32 0.16 -26.54
CA GLY A 292 7.23 0.23 -27.69
C GLY A 292 8.14 1.47 -27.65
N GLY A 293 9.34 1.33 -28.22
CA GLY A 293 10.23 2.45 -28.50
C GLY A 293 10.95 3.09 -27.29
N VAL A 294 10.70 2.63 -26.06
CA VAL A 294 11.31 3.17 -24.85
C VAL A 294 11.72 2.07 -23.87
N GLU A 295 12.88 2.22 -23.24
CA GLU A 295 13.34 1.33 -22.17
C GLU A 295 12.49 1.53 -20.88
N PRO A 296 11.96 0.45 -20.26
CA PRO A 296 11.10 0.56 -19.07
C PRO A 296 11.73 1.34 -17.92
N GLN A 297 13.05 1.23 -17.75
CA GLN A 297 13.79 1.95 -16.71
C GLN A 297 13.65 3.47 -16.84
N ALA A 298 13.66 3.99 -18.07
CA ALA A 298 13.48 5.43 -18.32
C ALA A 298 12.05 5.86 -17.97
N VAL A 299 11.05 5.02 -18.27
CA VAL A 299 9.65 5.26 -17.90
C VAL A 299 9.48 5.27 -16.38
N LEU A 300 10.03 4.28 -15.67
CA LEU A 300 9.98 4.20 -14.21
C LEU A 300 10.64 5.40 -13.53
N LEU A 301 11.82 5.83 -13.99
CA LEU A 301 12.49 7.03 -13.47
C LEU A 301 11.67 8.30 -13.74
N GLY A 302 11.02 8.39 -14.91
CA GLY A 302 10.11 9.48 -15.24
C GLY A 302 8.90 9.52 -14.31
N LEU A 303 8.29 8.36 -14.05
CA LEU A 303 7.18 8.21 -13.10
C LEU A 303 7.61 8.58 -11.68
N ASP A 304 8.76 8.10 -11.20
CA ASP A 304 9.26 8.42 -9.86
C ASP A 304 9.50 9.92 -9.67
N ARG A 305 10.09 10.59 -10.66
CA ARG A 305 10.26 12.05 -10.69
C ARG A 305 8.93 12.80 -10.68
N ALA A 306 7.89 12.22 -11.26
CA ALA A 306 6.51 12.74 -11.19
C ALA A 306 5.80 12.37 -9.87
N GLY A 307 6.47 11.69 -8.95
CA GLY A 307 5.92 11.25 -7.67
C GLY A 307 5.11 9.96 -7.76
N ILE A 308 5.29 9.13 -8.78
CA ILE A 308 4.54 7.88 -8.98
C ILE A 308 5.50 6.70 -8.82
N ALA A 309 5.26 5.86 -7.82
CA ALA A 309 5.98 4.59 -7.67
C ALA A 309 5.25 3.49 -8.45
N ALA A 310 5.96 2.80 -9.34
CA ALA A 310 5.45 1.73 -10.21
C ALA A 310 6.52 0.63 -10.36
N HIS A 311 6.19 -0.47 -11.02
CA HIS A 311 7.10 -1.61 -11.21
C HIS A 311 7.24 -1.98 -12.68
N SER A 312 8.40 -2.52 -13.07
CA SER A 312 8.66 -3.10 -14.41
C SER A 312 8.60 -4.62 -14.31
N GLY A 313 7.92 -5.29 -15.23
CA GLY A 313 7.89 -6.76 -15.27
C GLY A 313 9.23 -7.36 -15.69
N SER A 314 10.00 -6.64 -16.51
CA SER A 314 11.39 -6.98 -16.86
C SER A 314 12.39 -6.30 -15.92
N ALA A 315 13.23 -7.10 -15.27
CA ALA A 315 14.61 -6.75 -14.95
C ALA A 315 14.89 -5.63 -13.91
N CYS A 316 14.04 -5.39 -12.91
CA CYS A 316 14.42 -4.58 -11.74
C CYS A 316 14.29 -5.28 -10.38
N ALA A 317 13.88 -6.57 -10.34
CA ALA A 317 13.74 -7.32 -9.09
C ALA A 317 14.87 -8.34 -8.83
N SER A 318 15.62 -8.76 -9.86
CA SER A 318 16.73 -9.71 -9.76
C SER A 318 18.05 -9.04 -10.17
N GLU A 319 19.13 -9.38 -9.48
CA GLU A 319 20.51 -9.01 -9.86
C GLU A 319 20.90 -9.54 -11.25
N ALA A 320 20.13 -10.50 -11.79
CA ALA A 320 20.20 -10.97 -13.16
C ALA A 320 19.21 -10.20 -14.06
N LEU A 321 19.71 -9.66 -15.18
CA LEU A 321 18.96 -9.02 -16.28
C LEU A 321 18.13 -10.03 -17.09
N GLU A 322 17.52 -11.01 -16.43
CA GLU A 322 16.75 -12.05 -17.12
C GLU A 322 15.33 -11.53 -17.47
N PRO A 323 14.84 -11.81 -18.69
CA PRO A 323 13.46 -11.52 -19.09
C PRO A 323 12.45 -12.21 -18.17
N SER A 324 11.26 -11.60 -18.04
CA SER A 324 10.15 -12.18 -17.26
C SER A 324 9.74 -13.55 -17.81
N PRO A 325 9.83 -14.63 -17.03
CA PRO A 325 9.39 -15.95 -17.49
C PRO A 325 7.88 -16.02 -17.75
N VAL A 326 7.09 -15.14 -17.12
CA VAL A 326 5.65 -15.05 -17.37
C VAL A 326 5.41 -14.52 -18.78
N LEU A 327 6.07 -13.44 -19.15
CA LEU A 327 5.91 -12.82 -20.47
C LEU A 327 6.49 -13.70 -21.59
N GLU A 328 7.61 -14.37 -21.33
CA GLU A 328 8.15 -15.39 -22.24
C GLU A 328 7.17 -16.55 -22.46
N ALA A 329 6.55 -17.05 -21.39
CA ALA A 329 5.55 -18.12 -21.50
C ALA A 329 4.31 -17.69 -22.29
N MET A 330 3.95 -16.40 -22.24
CA MET A 330 2.88 -15.81 -23.03
C MET A 330 3.29 -15.50 -24.49
N GLY A 331 4.57 -15.67 -24.84
CA GLY A 331 5.10 -15.33 -26.17
C GLY A 331 5.15 -13.81 -26.43
N VAL A 332 5.25 -13.01 -25.37
CA VAL A 332 5.32 -11.53 -25.44
C VAL A 332 6.76 -11.07 -25.19
N ASP A 333 7.19 -9.98 -25.85
CA ASP A 333 8.48 -9.36 -25.56
C ASP A 333 8.56 -8.90 -24.11
N ALA A 334 9.33 -9.64 -23.31
CA ALA A 334 9.43 -9.44 -21.89
C ALA A 334 10.11 -8.11 -21.52
N HIS A 335 11.01 -7.59 -22.36
CA HIS A 335 11.94 -6.50 -22.04
C HIS A 335 11.30 -5.12 -21.90
N ARG A 336 10.01 -4.99 -22.24
CA ARG A 336 9.34 -3.70 -22.39
C ARG A 336 8.05 -3.59 -21.60
N SER A 337 7.99 -4.27 -20.46
CA SER A 337 6.77 -4.34 -19.64
C SER A 337 6.74 -3.35 -18.48
N LEU A 338 5.57 -2.74 -18.24
CA LEU A 338 5.28 -1.87 -17.11
C LEU A 338 4.06 -2.41 -16.36
N ARG A 339 4.23 -2.74 -15.08
CA ARG A 339 3.14 -3.17 -14.21
C ARG A 339 2.70 -2.03 -13.31
N ILE A 340 1.39 -1.76 -13.33
CA ILE A 340 0.74 -0.80 -12.46
C ILE A 340 -0.25 -1.54 -11.58
N SER A 341 -0.18 -1.30 -10.27
CA SER A 341 -1.12 -1.89 -9.33
C SER A 341 -1.60 -0.91 -8.28
N VAL A 342 -2.91 -0.75 -8.17
CA VAL A 342 -3.57 0.17 -7.26
C VAL A 342 -3.93 -0.54 -5.96
N GLY A 343 -4.14 0.22 -4.89
CA GLY A 343 -4.64 -0.31 -3.62
C GLY A 343 -5.85 0.44 -3.11
N ARG A 344 -6.16 0.21 -1.84
CA ARG A 344 -7.26 0.91 -1.17
C ARG A 344 -7.06 2.43 -1.27
N ALA A 345 -8.14 3.16 -1.53
CA ALA A 345 -8.11 4.60 -1.34
C ALA A 345 -7.89 4.90 0.15
N HIS A 346 -6.89 5.70 0.48
CA HIS A 346 -6.78 6.31 1.81
C HIS A 346 -8.06 7.12 2.11
N ASP A 347 -8.50 7.14 3.37
CA ASP A 347 -9.80 7.66 3.86
C ASP A 347 -10.19 9.09 3.44
N GLY A 348 -9.30 9.84 2.77
CA GLY A 348 -9.64 11.13 2.16
C GLY A 348 -10.73 11.05 1.08
N ALA A 349 -10.93 9.91 0.42
CA ALA A 349 -11.88 9.81 -0.70
C ALA A 349 -13.32 9.43 -0.29
N ARG A 350 -13.54 8.76 0.85
CA ARG A 350 -14.87 8.23 1.23
C ARG A 350 -15.81 9.25 1.89
N ARG A 351 -15.31 10.38 2.44
CA ARG A 351 -16.18 11.42 3.04
C ARG A 351 -16.88 12.34 2.04
N CYS A 352 -16.47 12.36 0.76
CA CYS A 352 -17.06 13.26 -0.24
C CYS A 352 -18.47 12.85 -0.74
N ARG A 353 -18.93 11.61 -0.50
CA ARG A 353 -20.26 11.15 -0.97
C ARG A 353 -21.42 11.39 0.00
N ARG A 354 -21.16 11.66 1.29
CA ARG A 354 -22.23 11.95 2.27
C ARG A 354 -22.64 13.43 2.34
N ALA A 355 -21.86 14.35 1.73
CA ALA A 355 -22.17 15.78 1.75
C ALA A 355 -23.08 16.27 0.61
N ARG A 356 -23.44 15.43 -0.37
CA ARG A 356 -24.22 15.85 -1.57
C ARG A 356 -25.73 15.66 -1.49
N ARG A 357 -26.31 15.35 -0.32
CA ARG A 357 -27.77 15.11 -0.16
C ARG A 357 -28.59 16.28 0.39
N ARG A 358 -28.04 17.50 0.48
CA ARG A 358 -28.83 18.68 0.89
C ARG A 358 -28.46 19.94 0.08
N ALA A 359 -29.14 20.15 -1.04
CA ALA A 359 -29.32 21.48 -1.63
C ALA A 359 -30.60 21.47 -2.52
N PRO A 360 -31.48 22.48 -2.43
CA PRO A 360 -32.76 22.54 -3.15
C PRO A 360 -32.64 23.19 -4.55
N PRO A 361 -33.71 23.14 -5.39
CA PRO A 361 -33.61 23.38 -6.84
C PRO A 361 -34.22 24.73 -7.29
N HIS A 362 -33.53 25.46 -8.18
CA HIS A 362 -34.05 26.55 -9.04
C HIS A 362 -32.98 26.88 -10.12
N HIS A 363 -33.22 27.34 -11.35
CA HIS A 363 -34.35 27.33 -12.28
C HIS A 363 -33.77 27.58 -13.71
N ARG A 364 -34.10 26.69 -14.66
CA ARG A 364 -34.38 26.80 -16.11
C ARG A 364 -33.84 27.95 -17.02
N ARG A 365 -33.28 27.48 -18.16
CA ARG A 365 -33.51 27.85 -19.61
C ARG A 365 -32.83 29.14 -20.15
N THR A 366 -32.16 29.17 -21.32
CA THR A 366 -32.47 28.63 -22.66
C THR A 366 -31.25 28.60 -23.62
N ALA A 367 -31.26 27.60 -24.54
CA ALA A 367 -30.83 27.59 -25.98
C ALA A 367 -29.38 27.96 -26.40
N ARG A 368 -28.69 27.34 -27.39
CA ARG A 368 -28.84 26.14 -28.24
C ARG A 368 -27.52 26.01 -29.06
N VAL A 369 -26.89 24.83 -29.01
CA VAL A 369 -26.04 24.13 -30.00
C VAL A 369 -24.94 24.89 -30.79
N ALA A 370 -23.66 24.60 -30.50
CA ALA A 370 -22.69 23.94 -31.40
C ALA A 370 -21.23 24.07 -30.88
N ARG A 371 -20.59 22.91 -30.64
CA ARG A 371 -19.16 22.58 -30.35
C ARG A 371 -19.01 21.83 -29.03
N MET A 372 -19.01 20.51 -29.13
CA MET A 372 -18.67 19.59 -28.05
C MET A 372 -17.17 19.68 -27.76
N THR A 373 -16.83 20.36 -26.68
CA THR A 373 -15.58 20.19 -25.93
C THR A 373 -15.98 19.72 -24.54
N PHE A 374 -15.63 18.49 -24.19
CA PHE A 374 -15.85 17.95 -22.85
C PHE A 374 -14.86 18.59 -21.85
N PRO A 375 -15.31 18.98 -20.64
CA PRO A 375 -14.43 19.56 -19.63
C PRO A 375 -13.85 18.43 -18.77
N PHE A 376 -12.73 17.84 -19.18
CA PHE A 376 -11.77 17.40 -18.18
C PHE A 376 -11.19 18.66 -17.55
N ARG A 377 -11.32 18.81 -16.23
CA ARG A 377 -10.54 19.79 -15.48
C ARG A 377 -9.07 19.42 -15.70
N THR A 378 -8.45 20.11 -16.64
CA THR A 378 -7.00 20.15 -16.83
C THR A 378 -6.36 20.45 -15.49
N ALA A 379 -5.29 19.71 -15.16
CA ALA A 379 -4.29 20.18 -14.21
C ALA A 379 -3.95 21.64 -14.53
N PRO A 380 -3.70 22.51 -13.53
CA PRO A 380 -3.33 23.88 -13.82
C PRO A 380 -2.09 23.84 -14.72
N SER A 381 -2.22 24.42 -15.91
CA SER A 381 -1.09 24.88 -16.68
C SER A 381 -0.19 25.68 -15.74
N ILE A 382 1.06 25.27 -15.58
CA ILE A 382 2.07 26.04 -14.84
C ILE A 382 2.15 27.39 -15.52
N THR A 383 1.47 28.36 -14.91
CA THR A 383 1.56 29.76 -15.30
C THR A 383 2.80 30.24 -14.56
N TYR A 384 3.89 30.48 -15.29
CA TYR A 384 5.04 31.22 -14.77
C TYR A 384 4.52 32.62 -14.39
N GLY A 385 4.09 32.79 -13.14
CA GLY A 385 3.42 34.00 -12.66
C GLY A 385 2.45 33.83 -11.48
N ALA A 386 2.09 32.60 -11.07
CA ALA A 386 1.22 32.42 -9.91
C ALA A 386 1.94 32.80 -8.60
N GLN A 387 1.40 33.76 -7.85
CA GLN A 387 1.88 34.06 -6.50
C GLN A 387 1.64 32.87 -5.57
N VAL A 388 2.70 32.39 -4.94
CA VAL A 388 2.65 31.28 -3.99
C VAL A 388 2.82 31.84 -2.58
N THR A 389 2.11 31.26 -1.62
CA THR A 389 2.07 31.73 -0.24
C THR A 389 2.77 30.73 0.67
N VAL A 390 3.73 31.20 1.46
CA VAL A 390 4.43 30.42 2.49
C VAL A 390 4.04 30.93 3.86
N PHE A 391 3.65 30.05 4.78
CA PHE A 391 3.34 30.40 6.16
C PHE A 391 4.46 29.92 7.09
N LEU A 392 5.08 30.83 7.84
CA LEU A 392 6.01 30.48 8.91
C LEU A 392 5.25 30.50 10.24
N ILE A 393 5.32 29.41 10.99
CA ILE A 393 4.57 29.20 12.23
C ILE A 393 5.57 28.95 13.34
N ARG A 394 5.59 29.80 14.38
CA ARG A 394 6.35 29.49 15.59
C ARG A 394 5.58 28.48 16.42
N HIS A 395 6.25 27.45 16.95
CA HIS A 395 5.59 26.47 17.80
C HIS A 395 4.78 27.10 18.94
N ALA A 396 3.66 26.47 19.30
CA ALA A 396 2.79 26.90 20.37
C ALA A 396 3.40 26.62 21.77
N HIS A 397 2.70 27.03 22.82
CA HIS A 397 3.23 27.00 24.18
C HIS A 397 3.41 25.55 24.71
N ALA A 398 4.62 25.21 25.12
CA ALA A 398 5.03 23.87 25.59
C ALA A 398 5.42 23.83 27.09
N GLY A 399 4.80 24.68 27.92
CA GLY A 399 5.16 24.80 29.34
C GLY A 399 6.53 25.46 29.56
N ASP A 400 7.02 25.40 30.80
CA ASP A 400 8.38 25.84 31.15
C ASP A 400 9.42 24.78 30.76
N ARG A 401 10.61 25.21 30.33
CA ARG A 401 11.73 24.31 30.02
C ARG A 401 12.36 23.78 31.31
N GLY A 402 12.44 24.61 32.36
CA GLY A 402 13.06 24.25 33.62
C GLY A 402 12.27 23.21 34.44
N GLU A 403 10.97 23.10 34.20
CA GLU A 403 10.09 22.12 34.87
C GLU A 403 10.02 20.77 34.12
N TRP A 404 10.69 20.65 32.97
CA TRP A 404 10.71 19.42 32.17
C TRP A 404 11.98 18.61 32.47
N SER A 405 11.80 17.38 32.95
CA SER A 405 12.90 16.50 33.36
C SER A 405 13.47 15.61 32.25
N GLY A 406 12.88 15.63 31.06
CA GLY A 406 13.31 14.82 29.91
C GLY A 406 14.09 15.60 28.85
N ASP A 407 14.40 14.95 27.73
CA ASP A 407 14.94 15.64 26.55
C ASP A 407 13.96 16.73 26.09
N ASP A 408 14.43 17.97 25.96
CA ASP A 408 13.60 19.11 25.57
C ASP A 408 12.94 18.91 24.19
N ARG A 409 13.55 18.14 23.29
CA ARG A 409 12.97 17.81 21.97
C ARG A 409 11.68 17.01 22.09
N LEU A 410 11.52 16.25 23.17
CA LEU A 410 10.35 15.44 23.45
C LEU A 410 9.27 16.20 24.25
N ARG A 411 9.53 17.44 24.65
CA ARG A 411 8.61 18.24 25.45
C ARG A 411 7.33 18.56 24.65
N PRO A 412 6.15 18.13 25.13
CA PRO A 412 4.90 18.31 24.41
C PRO A 412 4.33 19.72 24.58
N LEU A 413 3.33 20.05 23.77
CA LEU A 413 2.50 21.23 24.00
C LEU A 413 1.80 21.14 25.36
N SER A 414 1.72 22.29 26.03
CA SER A 414 0.83 22.47 27.17
C SER A 414 -0.64 22.45 26.72
N ARG A 415 -1.58 22.34 27.67
CA ARG A 415 -3.02 22.47 27.37
C ARG A 415 -3.36 23.75 26.61
N ARG A 416 -2.72 24.87 26.98
CA ARG A 416 -2.84 26.16 26.27
C ARG A 416 -2.24 26.09 24.86
N GLY A 417 -1.14 25.35 24.69
CA GLY A 417 -0.50 25.13 23.41
C GLY A 417 -1.39 24.38 22.41
N PHE A 418 -2.06 23.31 22.85
CA PHE A 418 -3.00 22.56 22.01
C PHE A 418 -4.18 23.41 21.53
N ILE A 419 -4.72 24.28 22.40
CA ILE A 419 -5.79 25.21 22.01
C ILE A 419 -5.31 26.16 20.91
N HIS A 420 -4.10 26.72 21.02
CA HIS A 420 -3.57 27.56 19.94
C HIS A 420 -3.31 26.78 18.66
N ALA A 421 -2.86 25.53 18.74
CA ALA A 421 -2.65 24.69 17.57
C ALA A 421 -3.96 24.52 16.75
N GLU A 422 -5.09 24.33 17.45
CA GLU A 422 -6.41 24.29 16.81
C GLU A 422 -6.81 25.65 16.22
N HIS A 423 -6.52 26.77 16.90
CA HIS A 423 -6.79 28.11 16.35
C HIS A 423 -5.93 28.43 15.10
N ILE A 424 -4.66 28.00 15.08
CA ILE A 424 -3.79 28.10 13.90
C ILE A 424 -4.42 27.33 12.74
N ALA A 425 -4.91 26.11 12.99
CA ALA A 425 -5.57 25.29 11.98
C ALA A 425 -6.88 25.90 11.47
N GLN A 426 -7.67 26.51 12.34
CA GLN A 426 -8.89 27.24 11.94
C GLN A 426 -8.56 28.45 11.08
N ARG A 427 -7.57 29.26 11.51
CA ARG A 427 -7.18 30.48 10.80
C ARG A 427 -6.59 30.21 9.42
N LEU A 428 -5.83 29.13 9.28
CA LEU A 428 -5.18 28.75 8.02
C LEU A 428 -5.95 27.65 7.27
N GLY A 429 -7.15 27.28 7.73
CA GLY A 429 -7.92 26.15 7.21
C GLY A 429 -8.31 26.31 5.75
N ASP A 430 -8.67 27.53 5.36
CA ASP A 430 -9.06 27.89 3.99
C ASP A 430 -7.86 28.26 3.10
N SER A 431 -6.66 28.39 3.67
CA SER A 431 -5.44 28.67 2.91
C SER A 431 -5.12 27.51 1.96
N PRO A 432 -4.57 27.76 0.76
CA PRO A 432 -4.27 26.73 -0.23
C PRO A 432 -3.08 25.82 0.14
N ILE A 433 -2.73 25.69 1.42
CA ILE A 433 -1.59 24.91 1.91
C ILE A 433 -1.71 23.46 1.45
N THR A 434 -0.64 22.99 0.78
CA THR A 434 -0.49 21.65 0.24
C THR A 434 0.64 20.87 0.90
N VAL A 435 1.57 21.57 1.57
CA VAL A 435 2.76 20.98 2.19
C VAL A 435 2.92 21.54 3.60
N VAL A 436 3.13 20.67 4.58
CA VAL A 436 3.49 21.07 5.95
C VAL A 436 4.86 20.47 6.27
N ARG A 437 5.82 21.32 6.64
CA ARG A 437 7.11 20.90 7.23
C ARG A 437 7.19 21.41 8.64
N SER A 438 7.86 20.65 9.49
CA SER A 438 8.08 21.05 10.87
C SER A 438 9.46 20.65 11.32
N SER A 439 10.01 21.39 12.27
CA SER A 439 11.04 20.86 13.13
C SER A 439 10.63 19.52 13.75
N PRO A 440 11.55 18.55 13.95
CA PRO A 440 11.25 17.26 14.57
C PRO A 440 10.90 17.34 16.06
N ALA A 441 11.05 18.51 16.73
CA ALA A 441 10.64 18.66 18.12
C ALA A 441 9.13 18.41 18.28
N ILE A 442 8.74 17.65 19.31
CA ILE A 442 7.34 17.22 19.52
C ILE A 442 6.38 18.41 19.60
N ARG A 443 6.76 19.49 20.29
CA ARG A 443 5.97 20.73 20.34
C ARG A 443 5.72 21.35 18.96
N CYS A 444 6.67 21.27 18.03
CA CYS A 444 6.53 21.82 16.68
C CYS A 444 5.59 20.94 15.86
N LEU A 445 5.81 19.61 15.87
CA LEU A 445 4.94 18.63 15.21
C LEU A 445 3.49 18.75 15.71
N GLN A 446 3.28 18.84 17.02
CA GLN A 446 1.96 19.00 17.63
C GLN A 446 1.32 20.36 17.32
N THR A 447 2.10 21.41 17.06
CA THR A 447 1.56 22.75 16.72
C THR A 447 0.87 22.73 15.35
N VAL A 448 1.42 21.99 14.39
CA VAL A 448 0.88 21.94 13.02
C VAL A 448 0.08 20.68 12.72
N ALA A 449 0.05 19.69 13.60
CA ALA A 449 -0.76 18.49 13.42
C ALA A 449 -2.26 18.79 13.16
N PRO A 450 -2.92 19.73 13.88
CA PRO A 450 -4.30 20.09 13.57
C PRO A 450 -4.47 20.74 12.19
N LEU A 451 -3.50 21.57 11.77
CA LEU A 451 -3.49 22.20 10.44
C LEU A 451 -3.36 21.15 9.34
N ALA A 452 -2.41 20.23 9.49
CA ALA A 452 -2.18 19.13 8.56
C ALA A 452 -3.43 18.23 8.42
N ARG A 453 -4.13 17.99 9.54
CA ARG A 453 -5.42 17.27 9.55
C ARG A 453 -6.52 18.01 8.77
N VAL A 454 -6.66 19.32 8.97
CA VAL A 454 -7.65 20.15 8.22
C VAL A 454 -7.31 20.23 6.73
N ARG A 455 -6.02 20.29 6.40
CA ARG A 455 -5.51 20.37 5.02
C ARG A 455 -5.33 19.01 4.34
N MET A 456 -5.55 17.91 5.06
CA MET A 456 -5.38 16.53 4.58
C MET A 456 -4.00 16.27 3.98
N CYS A 457 -2.94 16.79 4.60
CA CYS A 457 -1.55 16.57 4.20
C CYS A 457 -0.72 16.00 5.36
N THR A 458 0.44 15.41 5.08
CA THR A 458 1.36 14.93 6.12
C THR A 458 2.18 16.09 6.70
N VAL A 459 2.62 15.93 7.95
CA VAL A 459 3.68 16.77 8.54
C VAL A 459 4.99 16.01 8.36
N ASP A 460 5.84 16.48 7.46
CA ASP A 460 7.16 15.89 7.30
C ASP A 460 8.16 16.68 8.16
N SER A 461 8.98 15.98 8.94
CA SER A 461 10.00 16.60 9.77
C SER A 461 11.23 16.99 8.95
N ASP A 462 11.78 18.18 9.16
CA ASP A 462 13.02 18.63 8.52
C ASP A 462 14.02 19.14 9.57
N ALA A 463 15.25 18.65 9.50
CA ALA A 463 16.32 18.99 10.44
C ALA A 463 16.76 20.46 10.30
N ARG A 464 16.53 21.10 9.15
CA ARG A 464 16.83 22.53 8.90
C ARG A 464 15.89 23.50 9.63
N LEU A 465 14.94 22.98 10.41
CA LEU A 465 14.00 23.77 11.21
C LEU A 465 14.22 23.58 12.73
N VAL A 466 15.32 22.95 13.14
CA VAL A 466 15.63 22.75 14.58
C VAL A 466 16.07 24.05 15.26
N GLU A 467 15.93 24.11 16.58
CA GLU A 467 16.51 25.19 17.38
C GLU A 467 18.04 25.22 17.15
N GLY A 468 18.59 26.40 16.90
CA GLY A 468 19.99 26.62 16.56
C GLY A 468 20.40 26.36 15.10
N SER A 469 19.44 26.07 14.20
CA SER A 469 19.73 26.03 12.75
C SER A 469 19.85 27.43 12.15
N ASP A 470 20.67 27.55 11.10
CA ASP A 470 20.86 28.81 10.38
C ASP A 470 19.57 29.19 9.62
N ALA A 471 19.19 30.46 9.65
CA ALA A 471 18.05 30.94 8.87
C ALA A 471 18.25 30.79 7.35
N ASP A 472 19.49 30.73 6.86
CA ASP A 472 19.78 30.39 5.46
C ASP A 472 19.37 28.94 5.11
N ASP A 473 19.46 27.99 6.04
CA ASP A 473 18.97 26.61 5.83
C ASP A 473 17.44 26.57 5.69
N ALA A 474 16.74 27.40 6.48
CA ALA A 474 15.29 27.55 6.37
C ALA A 474 14.88 28.24 5.07
N LEU A 475 15.68 29.20 4.57
CA LEU A 475 15.48 29.81 3.25
C LEU A 475 15.75 28.83 2.12
N ALA A 476 16.81 28.02 2.20
CA ALA A 476 17.09 26.96 1.23
C ALA A 476 15.94 25.93 1.17
N LEU A 477 15.38 25.54 2.32
CA LEU A 477 14.18 24.70 2.37
C LEU A 477 12.97 25.38 1.71
N ILE A 478 12.77 26.69 1.93
CA ILE A 478 11.72 27.45 1.25
C ILE A 478 11.95 27.38 -0.27
N ASP A 479 13.19 27.54 -0.74
CA ASP A 479 13.56 27.50 -2.15
C ASP A 479 13.40 26.11 -2.81
N GLU A 480 13.68 25.03 -2.08
CA GLU A 480 13.41 23.67 -2.55
C GLU A 480 11.91 23.39 -2.75
N LEU A 481 11.05 24.10 -2.01
CA LEU A 481 9.61 23.95 -2.05
C LEU A 481 8.92 24.95 -3.01
N VAL A 482 9.66 25.50 -3.98
CA VAL A 482 9.11 26.37 -5.03
C VAL A 482 7.92 25.72 -5.72
N GLY A 483 6.85 26.50 -5.90
CA GLY A 483 5.62 26.07 -6.56
C GLY A 483 4.60 25.38 -5.63
N ALA A 484 4.90 25.20 -4.34
CA ALA A 484 3.96 24.68 -3.35
C ALA A 484 3.53 25.76 -2.35
N HIS A 485 2.26 25.74 -1.93
CA HIS A 485 1.81 26.53 -0.78
C HIS A 485 2.20 25.79 0.50
N VAL A 486 3.12 26.37 1.27
CA VAL A 486 3.79 25.67 2.38
C VAL A 486 3.41 26.27 3.73
N ALA A 487 3.29 25.44 4.76
CA ALA A 487 3.40 25.87 6.14
C ALA A 487 4.65 25.25 6.79
N LEU A 488 5.53 26.07 7.36
CA LEU A 488 6.76 25.68 8.03
C LEU A 488 6.63 25.96 9.53
N CYS A 489 6.82 24.95 10.38
CA CYS A 489 6.84 25.14 11.84
C CYS A 489 8.27 25.10 12.40
N SER A 490 8.68 26.14 13.12
CA SER A 490 10.04 26.23 13.68
C SER A 490 10.08 26.95 15.05
N HIS A 491 11.30 27.23 15.50
CA HIS A 491 11.67 27.71 16.81
C HIS A 491 11.76 29.25 16.91
N GLY A 492 12.03 29.72 18.12
CA GLY A 492 11.97 31.13 18.49
C GLY A 492 13.20 31.97 18.15
N ASP A 493 14.20 31.32 17.59
CA ASP A 493 15.48 31.82 17.08
C ASP A 493 15.46 31.84 15.55
N VAL A 494 15.05 30.73 14.92
CA VAL A 494 15.03 30.56 13.45
C VAL A 494 14.07 31.54 12.75
N ILE A 495 12.83 31.68 13.25
CA ILE A 495 11.83 32.52 12.55
C ILE A 495 12.18 34.02 12.63
N PRO A 496 12.51 34.60 13.80
CA PRO A 496 12.96 35.99 13.86
C PRO A 496 14.16 36.27 12.96
N GLU A 497 15.16 35.39 12.97
CA GLU A 497 16.38 35.55 12.18
C GLU A 497 16.08 35.54 10.68
N LEU A 498 15.23 34.62 10.22
CA LEU A 498 14.76 34.60 8.83
C LEU A 498 14.05 35.91 8.45
N ILE A 499 13.16 36.42 9.29
CA ILE A 499 12.47 37.69 9.04
C ILE A 499 13.44 38.87 9.00
N ASP A 500 14.47 38.88 9.85
CA ASP A 500 15.50 39.92 9.84
C ASP A 500 16.38 39.83 8.58
N ILE A 501 16.71 38.64 8.11
CA ILE A 501 17.38 38.44 6.81
C ILE A 501 16.54 39.04 5.67
N LEU A 502 15.21 38.79 5.65
CA LEU A 502 14.34 39.36 4.62
C LEU A 502 14.34 40.90 4.66
N ARG A 503 14.35 41.51 5.85
CA ARG A 503 14.47 42.97 6.01
C ARG A 503 15.80 43.51 5.51
N VAL A 504 16.91 42.84 5.85
CA VAL A 504 18.25 43.21 5.39
C VAL A 504 18.36 43.09 3.86
N ARG A 505 17.71 42.09 3.26
CA ARG A 505 17.59 41.92 1.80
C ARG A 505 16.64 42.93 1.13
N GLY A 506 16.06 43.88 1.88
CA GLY A 506 15.18 44.93 1.36
C GLY A 506 13.78 44.45 0.97
N ILE A 507 13.37 43.26 1.43
CA ILE A 507 12.04 42.71 1.13
C ILE A 507 10.99 43.42 2.01
N PRO A 508 9.90 43.98 1.43
CA PRO A 508 8.83 44.60 2.21
C PRO A 508 8.31 43.69 3.32
N THR A 509 8.48 44.11 4.57
CA THR A 509 8.13 43.31 5.75
C THR A 509 7.20 44.09 6.68
N GLU A 510 5.93 43.72 6.72
CA GLU A 510 4.87 44.40 7.47
C GLU A 510 4.60 43.71 8.82
N GLY A 511 4.70 44.49 9.91
CA GLY A 511 4.41 44.04 11.28
C GLY A 511 5.64 43.64 12.08
N ARG A 512 5.41 43.38 13.38
CA ARG A 512 6.43 42.98 14.36
C ARG A 512 5.82 41.98 15.33
N GLY A 513 6.54 40.89 15.59
CA GLY A 513 6.13 39.87 16.55
C GLY A 513 6.61 38.49 16.13
N CYS A 514 6.95 37.67 17.11
CA CYS A 514 7.40 36.29 16.91
C CYS A 514 7.09 35.47 18.16
N GLU A 515 6.05 35.78 18.92
CA GLU A 515 5.67 35.03 20.11
C GLU A 515 5.25 33.58 19.78
N LYS A 516 5.25 32.70 20.78
CA LYS A 516 4.87 31.29 20.59
C LYS A 516 3.46 31.17 20.01
N GLY A 517 3.32 30.47 18.88
CA GLY A 517 2.06 30.34 18.13
C GLY A 517 1.78 31.47 17.13
N SER A 518 2.73 32.36 16.88
CA SER A 518 2.62 33.40 15.85
C SER A 518 2.73 32.82 14.44
N ILE A 519 2.13 33.53 13.48
CA ILE A 519 2.14 33.20 12.06
C ILE A 519 2.68 34.39 11.27
N TRP A 520 3.62 34.12 10.37
CA TRP A 520 4.03 35.01 9.29
C TRP A 520 3.59 34.44 7.95
N GLN A 521 3.18 35.30 7.04
CA GLN A 521 2.92 34.96 5.64
C GLN A 521 4.02 35.57 4.78
N LEU A 522 4.62 34.80 3.89
CA LEU A 522 5.52 35.27 2.86
C LEU A 522 4.83 35.17 1.51
N ASP A 523 4.88 36.26 0.75
CA ASP A 523 4.38 36.32 -0.62
C ASP A 523 5.54 36.06 -1.58
N ARG A 524 5.37 35.10 -2.49
CA ARG A 524 6.44 34.63 -3.37
C ARG A 524 6.03 34.69 -4.84
N ALA A 525 6.93 35.17 -5.69
CA ALA A 525 6.80 35.15 -7.15
C ALA A 525 7.95 34.32 -7.75
N GLY A 526 7.66 33.10 -8.21
CA GLY A 526 8.70 32.17 -8.69
C GLY A 526 9.71 31.83 -7.58
N PRO A 527 11.03 31.94 -7.80
CA PRO A 527 12.02 31.68 -6.77
C PRO A 527 12.18 32.83 -5.77
N THR A 528 11.56 34.00 -6.00
CA THR A 528 11.85 35.20 -5.20
C THR A 528 10.76 35.48 -4.17
N ILE A 529 11.16 35.71 -2.91
CA ILE A 529 10.28 36.23 -1.87
C ILE A 529 10.10 37.73 -2.11
N THR A 530 8.85 38.16 -2.23
CA THR A 530 8.47 39.53 -2.62
C THR A 530 7.87 40.34 -1.48
N GLY A 531 7.45 39.69 -0.40
CA GLY A 531 6.93 40.36 0.79
C GLY A 531 6.77 39.41 1.96
N ALA A 532 6.70 39.97 3.16
CA ALA A 532 6.43 39.25 4.41
C ALA A 532 5.44 40.04 5.26
N ARG A 533 4.40 39.39 5.78
CA ARG A 533 3.38 40.00 6.64
C ARG A 533 3.18 39.19 7.90
N TYR A 534 3.23 39.85 9.04
CA TYR A 534 2.88 39.26 10.31
C TYR A 534 1.37 39.15 10.47
N LEU A 535 0.87 37.94 10.69
CA LEU A 535 -0.54 37.68 10.96
C LEU A 535 -0.84 37.67 12.46
N GLY A 536 0.18 37.53 13.31
CA GLY A 536 -0.01 37.42 14.75
C GLY A 536 -0.52 36.07 15.22
N ARG A 537 -0.59 35.91 16.53
CA ARG A 537 -1.16 34.72 17.15
C ARG A 537 -2.70 34.75 17.09
N PRO A 538 -3.34 33.67 16.61
CA PRO A 538 -4.79 33.55 16.57
C PRO A 538 -5.46 33.34 17.93
#